data_AF-X0UA56-F1
#
_entry.id   AF-X0UA56-F1
#
_cell.length_a   1.000
_cell.length_b   1.000
_cell.length_c   1.000
_cell.angle_alpha   90.00
_cell.angle_beta   90.00
_cell.angle_gamma   90.00
#
_symmetry.space_group_name_H-M   'P 1'
#
loop_
_entity.id
_entity.type
_entity.pdbx_description
1 polymer ?
#
loop_
_entity_poly.entity_id
_entity_poly.type
_entity_poly.pdbx_seq_one_letter_code
_entity_poly.pdbx_strand_id
1 'polypeptide(L)'
;MLGMDQRHWLMESMQQSDADFFFVVSSVPFMIPHRGAGGFEAASNKEEAWTAFLDEREKLISFWDTLKRPVFVMTGDLHNSFAIQITDRVWEFCSGPHNSVNHVPSLDEDNRPATGIYNSGGQPCDIRWSTYILEDLPRLQRLYPHYLVVQINNVFNMPQQLGGERLVAYPHPQVIFQYHEGRTGKMVYAESVVLPR
;
A
#
# COMPACT_ATOMS: atom_id res chain seq x y z
N MET A 1 6.07 -16.96 3.49
CA MET A 1 4.69 -16.56 3.18
C MET A 1 4.13 -17.23 1.94
N LEU A 2 4.59 -16.93 0.71
CA LEU A 2 3.96 -17.43 -0.53
C LEU A 2 4.21 -18.92 -0.79
N GLY A 3 5.36 -19.43 -0.33
CA GLY A 3 5.85 -20.73 -0.76
C GLY A 3 6.51 -20.65 -2.15
N MET A 4 7.27 -21.70 -2.48
CA MET A 4 8.16 -21.66 -3.65
C MET A 4 7.41 -21.50 -4.97
N ASP A 5 6.33 -22.28 -5.17
CA ASP A 5 5.61 -22.33 -6.44
C ASP A 5 4.91 -21.00 -6.74
N GLN A 6 4.20 -20.44 -5.74
CA GLN A 6 3.51 -19.16 -5.92
C GLN A 6 4.49 -18.00 -6.14
N ARG A 7 5.65 -18.00 -5.46
CA ARG A 7 6.70 -17.00 -5.68
C ARG A 7 7.27 -17.11 -7.09
N HIS A 8 7.61 -18.30 -7.55
CA HIS A 8 8.15 -18.49 -8.91
C HIS A 8 7.14 -18.08 -9.97
N TRP A 9 5.90 -18.53 -9.84
CA TRP A 9 4.82 -18.14 -10.74
C TRP A 9 4.65 -16.61 -10.82
N LEU A 10 4.65 -15.93 -9.66
CA LEU A 10 4.52 -14.47 -9.61
C LEU A 10 5.68 -13.79 -10.34
N MET A 11 6.91 -14.17 -10.01
CA MET A 11 8.12 -13.56 -10.59
C MET A 11 8.20 -13.79 -12.10
N GLU A 12 7.95 -15.02 -12.57
CA GLU A 12 7.97 -15.34 -14.00
C GLU A 12 6.88 -14.58 -14.77
N SER A 13 5.66 -14.53 -14.22
CA SER A 13 4.54 -13.82 -14.85
C SER A 13 4.82 -12.32 -14.98
N MET A 14 5.38 -11.70 -13.93
CA MET A 14 5.74 -10.28 -13.97
C MET A 14 6.89 -10.01 -14.94
N GLN A 15 7.88 -10.90 -15.00
CA GLN A 15 9.04 -10.76 -15.89
C GLN A 15 8.66 -10.84 -17.37
N GLN A 16 7.66 -11.65 -17.71
CA GLN A 16 7.18 -11.85 -19.08
C GLN A 16 6.14 -10.80 -19.52
N SER A 17 5.56 -10.06 -18.58
CA SER A 17 4.55 -9.05 -18.86
C SER A 17 5.13 -7.83 -19.58
N ASP A 18 4.33 -7.21 -20.45
CA ASP A 18 4.59 -5.93 -21.12
C ASP A 18 3.89 -4.75 -20.44
N ALA A 19 3.20 -4.97 -19.32
CA ALA A 19 2.48 -3.92 -18.59
C ALA A 19 3.40 -2.83 -18.04
N ASP A 20 2.94 -1.59 -18.08
CA ASP A 20 3.63 -0.40 -17.55
C ASP A 20 3.70 -0.36 -16.02
N PHE A 21 2.71 -0.96 -15.35
CA PHE A 21 2.58 -1.00 -13.91
C PHE A 21 2.19 -2.39 -13.43
N PHE A 22 2.61 -2.73 -12.21
CA PHE A 22 2.13 -3.94 -11.53
C PHE A 22 1.40 -3.60 -10.24
N PHE A 23 0.27 -4.28 -10.03
CA PHE A 23 -0.47 -4.24 -8.77
C PHE A 23 -0.43 -5.64 -8.14
N VAL A 24 0.17 -5.74 -6.95
CA VAL A 24 0.24 -6.98 -6.17
C VAL A 24 -0.71 -6.83 -4.99
N VAL A 25 -1.82 -7.57 -5.00
CA VAL A 25 -2.82 -7.49 -3.92
C VAL A 25 -2.48 -8.52 -2.85
N SER A 26 -2.33 -8.06 -1.60
CA SER A 26 -2.07 -8.91 -0.44
C SER A 26 -3.05 -8.58 0.68
N SER A 27 -3.44 -9.58 1.46
CA SER A 27 -4.38 -9.38 2.57
C SER A 27 -3.72 -8.74 3.80
N VAL A 28 -2.40 -8.82 3.95
CA VAL A 28 -1.66 -8.41 5.15
C VAL A 28 -0.63 -7.32 4.82
N PRO A 29 -0.23 -6.47 5.79
CA PRO A 29 0.70 -5.38 5.55
C PRO A 29 2.10 -5.89 5.14
N PHE A 30 2.79 -5.09 4.32
CA PHE A 30 4.09 -5.40 3.74
C PHE A 30 5.24 -4.81 4.57
N MET A 31 5.12 -3.55 5.00
CA MET A 31 6.17 -2.81 5.71
C MET A 31 5.86 -2.53 7.17
N ILE A 32 4.60 -2.37 7.57
CA ILE A 32 4.26 -2.06 8.96
C ILE A 32 3.82 -3.33 9.70
N PRO A 33 4.43 -3.67 10.85
CA PRO A 33 4.10 -4.90 11.55
C PRO A 33 2.74 -4.81 12.26
N HIS A 34 2.11 -5.96 12.44
CA HIS A 34 0.85 -6.14 13.17
C HIS A 34 1.14 -6.83 14.50
N ARG A 35 1.74 -6.11 15.46
CA ARG A 35 2.24 -6.71 16.72
C ARG A 35 1.15 -6.89 17.77
N GLY A 36 0.18 -5.97 17.81
CA GLY A 36 -0.87 -5.95 18.83
C GLY A 36 -2.26 -6.27 18.27
N ALA A 37 -3.23 -6.47 19.17
CA ALA A 37 -4.61 -6.83 18.82
C ALA A 37 -5.59 -5.64 18.95
N GLY A 38 -5.10 -4.40 18.85
CA GLY A 38 -5.95 -3.20 18.93
C GLY A 38 -6.55 -3.02 20.32
N GLY A 39 -5.75 -3.32 21.35
CA GLY A 39 -6.14 -3.23 22.76
C GLY A 39 -6.98 -4.41 23.30
N PHE A 40 -7.00 -5.57 22.63
CA PHE A 40 -7.53 -6.82 23.18
C PHE A 40 -6.39 -7.67 23.79
N GLU A 41 -6.66 -8.42 24.87
CA GLU A 41 -5.72 -9.37 25.47
C GLU A 41 -5.50 -10.57 24.52
N ALA A 42 -4.65 -10.41 23.51
CA ALA A 42 -4.12 -11.51 22.72
C ALA A 42 -2.60 -11.39 22.60
N ALA A 43 -1.95 -12.56 22.52
CA ALA A 43 -0.52 -12.86 22.69
C ALA A 43 0.46 -11.74 22.31
N SER A 44 1.56 -11.67 23.07
CA SER A 44 2.63 -10.65 23.00
C SER A 44 3.35 -10.47 21.64
N ASN A 45 2.92 -11.16 20.58
CA ASN A 45 3.38 -10.97 19.21
C ASN A 45 2.39 -11.57 18.20
N LYS A 46 1.46 -10.77 17.66
CA LYS A 46 0.52 -11.18 16.59
C LYS A 46 1.13 -11.08 15.18
N GLU A 47 2.45 -10.99 15.09
CA GLU A 47 3.13 -10.73 13.83
C GLU A 47 2.99 -11.93 12.86
N GLU A 48 2.04 -11.82 11.93
CA GLU A 48 1.68 -12.84 10.94
C GLU A 48 1.78 -12.34 9.48
N ALA A 49 2.26 -11.11 9.29
CA ALA A 49 2.32 -10.44 8.01
C ALA A 49 3.68 -10.62 7.32
N TRP A 50 3.92 -9.92 6.20
CA TRP A 50 5.21 -9.98 5.48
C TRP A 50 6.40 -9.55 6.35
N THR A 51 6.16 -8.75 7.36
CA THR A 51 7.11 -8.33 8.40
C THR A 51 7.62 -9.48 9.28
N ALA A 52 6.95 -10.64 9.29
CA ALA A 52 7.45 -11.89 9.86
C ALA A 52 8.32 -12.71 8.89
N PHE A 53 8.22 -12.46 7.58
CA PHE A 53 8.84 -13.25 6.51
C PHE A 53 9.89 -12.44 5.73
N LEU A 54 10.82 -11.83 6.47
CA LEU A 54 11.78 -10.85 5.95
C LEU A 54 12.58 -11.34 4.73
N ASP A 55 13.13 -12.57 4.78
CA ASP A 55 13.90 -13.12 3.66
C ASP A 55 13.09 -13.23 2.35
N GLU A 56 11.81 -13.63 2.43
CA GLU A 56 10.97 -13.71 1.24
C GLU A 56 10.54 -12.31 0.76
N ARG A 57 10.25 -11.41 1.70
CA ARG A 57 9.91 -10.01 1.41
C ARG A 57 11.06 -9.29 0.69
N GLU A 58 12.29 -9.45 1.19
CA GLU A 58 13.50 -8.84 0.60
C GLU A 58 13.80 -9.38 -0.79
N LYS A 59 13.59 -10.69 -1.02
CA LYS A 59 13.71 -11.31 -2.35
C LYS A 59 12.73 -10.69 -3.35
N LEU A 60 11.49 -10.45 -2.92
CA LEU A 60 10.46 -9.82 -3.76
C LEU A 60 10.79 -8.36 -4.08
N ILE A 61 11.16 -7.56 -3.07
CA ILE A 61 11.58 -6.15 -3.28
C ILE A 61 12.74 -6.10 -4.28
N SER A 62 13.78 -6.90 -4.04
CA SER A 62 14.97 -6.96 -4.90
C SER A 62 14.61 -7.35 -6.33
N PHE A 63 13.74 -8.34 -6.50
CA PHE A 63 13.25 -8.75 -7.81
C PHE A 63 12.45 -7.63 -8.50
N TRP A 64 11.50 -7.01 -7.81
CA TRP A 64 10.66 -5.95 -8.37
C TRP A 64 11.47 -4.73 -8.83
N ASP A 65 12.55 -4.38 -8.13
CA ASP A 65 13.46 -3.32 -8.57
C ASP A 65 14.14 -3.65 -9.92
N THR A 66 14.37 -4.93 -10.24
CA THR A 66 14.94 -5.34 -11.53
C THR A 66 14.01 -5.15 -12.72
N LEU A 67 12.69 -5.09 -12.48
CA LEU A 67 11.69 -4.93 -13.54
C LEU A 67 11.73 -3.55 -14.20
N LYS A 68 12.34 -2.55 -13.52
CA LYS A 68 12.41 -1.15 -13.95
C LYS A 68 11.04 -0.51 -14.21
N ARG A 69 9.98 -1.06 -13.63
CA ARG A 69 8.59 -0.59 -13.69
C ARG A 69 8.02 -0.48 -12.28
N PRO A 70 7.08 0.44 -12.00
CA PRO A 70 6.50 0.55 -10.67
C PRO A 70 5.73 -0.71 -10.26
N VAL A 71 5.92 -1.11 -9.01
CA VAL A 71 5.17 -2.19 -8.37
C VAL A 71 4.45 -1.62 -7.15
N PHE A 72 3.13 -1.77 -7.13
CA PHE A 72 2.25 -1.29 -6.08
C PHE A 72 1.71 -2.49 -5.29
N VAL A 73 2.16 -2.64 -4.05
CA VAL A 73 1.65 -3.65 -3.13
C VAL A 73 0.42 -3.09 -2.43
N MET A 74 -0.76 -3.61 -2.77
CA MET A 74 -2.04 -3.17 -2.22
C MET A 74 -2.37 -4.05 -1.00
N THR A 75 -2.41 -3.46 0.19
CA THR A 75 -2.53 -4.20 1.46
C THR A 75 -3.74 -3.79 2.30
N GLY A 76 -4.00 -4.57 3.35
CA GLY A 76 -5.10 -4.36 4.30
C GLY A 76 -4.73 -4.89 5.70
N ASP A 77 -5.71 -5.47 6.41
CA ASP A 77 -5.61 -6.11 7.73
C ASP A 77 -5.21 -5.21 8.91
N LEU A 78 -4.22 -4.34 8.77
CA LEU A 78 -3.64 -3.53 9.85
C LEU A 78 -4.56 -2.43 10.42
N HIS A 79 -5.81 -2.33 9.94
CA HIS A 79 -6.80 -1.34 10.36
C HIS A 79 -6.23 0.10 10.49
N ASN A 80 -5.37 0.46 9.55
CA ASN A 80 -4.90 1.82 9.33
C ASN A 80 -4.56 1.93 7.85
N SER A 81 -4.51 3.15 7.34
CA SER A 81 -4.23 3.42 5.93
C SER A 81 -2.90 4.14 5.78
N PHE A 82 -2.14 3.84 4.73
CA PHE A 82 -0.85 4.47 4.50
C PHE A 82 -0.34 4.34 3.07
N ALA A 83 0.43 5.33 2.65
CA ALA A 83 1.25 5.31 1.45
C ALA A 83 2.72 5.24 1.88
N ILE A 84 3.42 4.18 1.48
CA ILE A 84 4.82 3.95 1.81
C ILE A 84 5.61 3.78 0.53
N GLN A 85 6.63 4.60 0.37
CA GLN A 85 7.64 4.42 -0.65
C GLN A 85 8.73 3.50 -0.09
N ILE A 86 8.90 2.32 -0.69
CA ILE A 86 9.89 1.33 -0.23
C ILE A 86 11.20 1.55 -0.98
N THR A 87 11.12 1.72 -2.29
CA THR A 87 12.23 2.08 -3.18
C THR A 87 11.77 3.14 -4.17
N ASP A 88 12.59 3.48 -5.15
CA ASP A 88 12.18 4.38 -6.25
C ASP A 88 11.00 3.81 -7.06
N ARG A 89 10.77 2.49 -7.02
CA ARG A 89 9.79 1.78 -7.87
C ARG A 89 8.81 0.91 -7.10
N VAL A 90 9.14 0.51 -5.88
CA VAL A 90 8.27 -0.35 -5.07
C VAL A 90 7.56 0.50 -4.03
N TRP A 91 6.24 0.35 -3.97
CA TRP A 91 5.36 1.08 -3.08
C TRP A 91 4.40 0.15 -2.36
N GLU A 92 3.99 0.52 -1.16
CA GLU A 92 2.87 -0.10 -0.47
C GLU A 92 1.75 0.92 -0.26
N PHE A 93 0.52 0.50 -0.56
CA PHE A 93 -0.70 1.24 -0.30
C PHE A 93 -1.66 0.37 0.51
N CYS A 94 -1.82 0.69 1.79
CA CYS A 94 -2.76 0.01 2.68
C CYS A 94 -4.02 0.84 2.87
N SER A 95 -5.19 0.20 2.83
CA SER A 95 -6.47 0.85 3.10
C SER A 95 -7.26 0.10 4.16
N GLY A 96 -7.78 0.84 5.14
CA GLY A 96 -8.63 0.32 6.20
C GLY A 96 -8.55 1.14 7.49
N PRO A 97 -9.36 0.79 8.50
CA PRO A 97 -10.42 -0.22 8.47
C PRO A 97 -11.73 0.35 7.90
N HIS A 98 -12.67 -0.51 7.53
CA HIS A 98 -14.04 -0.08 7.21
C HIS A 98 -15.02 -0.33 8.36
N ASN A 99 -14.79 -1.37 9.16
CA ASN A 99 -15.74 -1.89 10.14
C ASN A 99 -15.11 -2.35 11.48
N SER A 100 -13.84 -2.03 11.71
CA SER A 100 -13.10 -2.40 12.94
C SER A 100 -12.44 -1.17 13.57
N VAL A 101 -11.90 -1.34 14.77
CA VAL A 101 -11.13 -0.28 15.44
C VAL A 101 -9.78 -0.12 14.77
N ASN A 102 -9.34 1.12 14.63
CA ASN A 102 -7.99 1.43 14.22
C ASN A 102 -6.97 1.04 15.29
N HIS A 103 -5.82 0.55 14.84
CA HIS A 103 -4.68 0.26 15.70
C HIS A 103 -3.99 1.55 16.17
N VAL A 104 -3.37 1.49 17.35
CA VAL A 104 -2.56 2.59 17.89
C VAL A 104 -1.09 2.29 17.57
N PRO A 105 -0.40 3.15 16.80
CA PRO A 105 0.96 2.84 16.35
C PRO A 105 1.94 2.51 17.48
N SER A 106 1.91 3.25 18.60
CA SER A 106 2.79 3.01 19.76
C SER A 106 2.56 1.66 20.46
N LEU A 107 1.37 1.07 20.30
CA LEU A 107 0.98 -0.18 20.97
C LEU A 107 1.00 -1.39 20.03
N ASP A 108 0.66 -1.17 18.76
CA ASP A 108 0.32 -2.24 17.81
C ASP A 108 1.26 -2.30 16.59
N GLU A 109 1.98 -1.23 16.24
CA GLU A 109 2.64 -1.06 14.93
C GLU A 109 4.12 -0.65 15.03
N ASP A 110 4.83 -1.15 16.05
CA ASP A 110 6.26 -0.85 16.30
C ASP A 110 6.55 0.65 16.48
N ASN A 111 5.57 1.43 16.93
CA ASN A 111 5.70 2.86 17.14
C ASN A 111 6.26 3.61 15.92
N ARG A 112 5.87 3.18 14.72
CA ARG A 112 6.21 3.90 13.48
C ARG A 112 5.80 5.38 13.57
N PRO A 113 6.47 6.29 12.85
CA PRO A 113 6.02 7.68 12.74
C PRO A 113 4.79 7.80 11.83
N ALA A 114 4.10 8.95 11.90
CA ALA A 114 3.00 9.26 10.99
C ALA A 114 3.47 9.51 9.55
N THR A 115 4.67 10.07 9.40
CA THR A 115 5.36 10.30 8.13
C THR A 115 6.87 10.32 8.33
N GLY A 116 7.63 10.05 7.27
CA GLY A 116 9.08 10.08 7.23
C GLY A 116 9.70 8.68 7.24
N ILE A 117 11.02 8.66 7.40
CA ILE A 117 11.82 7.44 7.31
C ILE A 117 11.50 6.50 8.48
N TYR A 118 11.17 5.26 8.14
CA TYR A 118 10.94 4.15 9.05
C TYR A 118 11.77 2.94 8.62
N ASN A 119 12.36 2.23 9.59
CA ASN A 119 13.13 1.02 9.33
C ASN A 119 12.30 -0.21 9.70
N SER A 120 11.78 -0.89 8.69
CA SER A 120 10.98 -2.10 8.84
C SER A 120 11.87 -3.33 8.73
N GLY A 121 12.24 -3.93 9.86
CA GLY A 121 12.98 -5.20 9.86
C GLY A 121 14.31 -5.16 9.09
N GLY A 122 15.00 -4.00 9.09
CA GLY A 122 16.24 -3.79 8.34
C GLY A 122 16.07 -3.09 7.00
N GLN A 123 14.84 -3.01 6.47
CA GLN A 123 14.54 -2.30 5.23
C GLN A 123 14.06 -0.87 5.52
N PRO A 124 14.84 0.18 5.19
CA PRO A 124 14.36 1.55 5.26
C PRO A 124 13.27 1.80 4.20
N CYS A 125 12.27 2.59 4.57
CA CYS A 125 11.20 3.06 3.70
C CYS A 125 10.75 4.47 4.14
N ASP A 126 10.10 5.22 3.25
CA ASP A 126 9.54 6.53 3.54
C ASP A 126 8.00 6.45 3.64
N ILE A 127 7.47 6.66 4.84
CA ILE A 127 6.03 6.78 5.05
C ILE A 127 5.61 8.16 4.55
N ARG A 128 5.03 8.20 3.35
CA ARG A 128 4.58 9.45 2.72
C ARG A 128 3.39 10.04 3.45
N TRP A 129 2.48 9.17 3.85
CA TRP A 129 1.30 9.52 4.62
C TRP A 129 0.74 8.28 5.34
N SER A 130 0.13 8.49 6.50
CA SER A 130 -0.63 7.44 7.18
C SER A 130 -1.74 8.01 8.06
N THR A 131 -2.76 7.19 8.32
CA THR A 131 -3.61 7.40 9.48
C THR A 131 -2.81 7.15 10.74
N TYR A 132 -3.07 7.98 11.76
CA TYR A 132 -2.31 7.95 13.01
C TYR A 132 -3.24 8.16 14.19
N ILE A 133 -3.40 7.12 15.00
CA ILE A 133 -4.27 7.13 16.18
C ILE A 133 -3.42 7.30 17.43
N LEU A 134 -3.74 8.29 18.25
CA LEU A 134 -3.06 8.54 19.50
C LEU A 134 -3.56 7.59 20.60
N GLU A 135 -2.67 7.25 21.52
CA GLU A 135 -2.95 6.27 22.58
C GLU A 135 -3.98 6.75 23.61
N ASP A 136 -4.17 8.06 23.74
CA ASP A 136 -5.11 8.71 24.65
C ASP A 136 -6.58 8.61 24.18
N LEU A 137 -6.81 8.26 22.92
CA LEU A 137 -8.15 7.97 22.40
C LEU A 137 -8.67 6.64 22.98
N PRO A 138 -9.84 6.62 23.65
CA PRO A 138 -10.44 5.38 24.11
C PRO A 138 -10.73 4.43 22.94
N ARG A 139 -10.55 3.12 23.13
CA ARG A 139 -10.64 2.11 22.05
C ARG A 139 -11.87 2.25 21.16
N LEU A 140 -13.06 2.42 21.75
CA LEU A 140 -14.31 2.54 20.99
C LEU A 140 -14.46 3.86 20.22
N GLN A 141 -13.59 4.83 20.45
CA GLN A 141 -13.53 6.09 19.70
C GLN A 141 -12.54 6.03 18.52
N ARG A 142 -11.78 4.93 18.36
CA ARG A 142 -10.81 4.71 17.28
C ARG A 142 -11.48 4.14 16.03
N LEU A 143 -12.58 4.73 15.59
CA LEU A 143 -13.37 4.23 14.44
C LEU A 143 -13.31 5.25 13.31
N TYR A 144 -12.17 5.33 12.62
CA TYR A 144 -11.86 6.29 11.56
C TYR A 144 -11.68 5.57 10.23
N PRO A 145 -12.79 5.32 9.50
CA PRO A 145 -12.73 4.55 8.28
C PRO A 145 -12.09 5.35 7.14
N HIS A 146 -11.34 4.65 6.29
CA HIS A 146 -10.75 5.22 5.09
C HIS A 146 -10.84 4.24 3.93
N TYR A 147 -11.10 4.75 2.74
CA TYR A 147 -11.02 3.98 1.49
C TYR A 147 -10.03 4.64 0.52
N LEU A 148 -9.47 3.82 -0.35
CA LEU A 148 -8.52 4.23 -1.38
C LEU A 148 -9.16 4.10 -2.77
N VAL A 149 -9.09 5.17 -3.55
CA VAL A 149 -9.41 5.19 -4.98
C VAL A 149 -8.11 5.20 -5.76
N VAL A 150 -7.97 4.25 -6.70
CA VAL A 150 -6.82 4.19 -7.61
C VAL A 150 -7.27 4.64 -8.99
N GLN A 151 -6.75 5.77 -9.44
CA GLN A 151 -7.01 6.31 -10.77
C GLN A 151 -5.80 6.07 -11.68
N ILE A 152 -6.03 5.44 -12.84
CA ILE A 152 -5.00 5.18 -13.84
C ILE A 152 -5.23 6.12 -15.02
N ASN A 153 -4.27 7.01 -15.26
CA ASN A 153 -4.27 7.95 -16.37
C ASN A 153 -3.31 7.45 -17.46
N ASN A 154 -3.76 6.53 -18.30
CA ASN A 154 -2.97 5.95 -19.39
C ASN A 154 -3.55 6.19 -20.79
N VAL A 155 -4.72 6.82 -20.89
CA VAL A 155 -5.37 7.17 -22.15
C VAL A 155 -6.01 8.55 -22.05
N PHE A 156 -6.21 9.20 -23.19
CA PHE A 156 -7.04 10.41 -23.28
C PHE A 156 -8.08 10.26 -24.40
N ASN A 157 -9.23 10.91 -24.24
CA ASN A 157 -10.29 10.89 -25.24
C ASN A 157 -9.97 11.89 -26.36
N MET A 158 -9.86 11.41 -27.60
CA MET A 158 -9.64 12.24 -28.79
C MET A 158 -10.53 11.77 -29.95
N PRO A 159 -11.85 12.01 -29.89
CA PRO A 159 -12.77 11.55 -30.91
C PRO A 159 -12.58 12.30 -32.23
N GLN A 160 -13.09 11.73 -33.33
CA GLN A 160 -13.10 12.42 -34.63
C GLN A 160 -14.17 13.52 -34.71
N GLN A 161 -15.18 13.46 -33.83
CA GLN A 161 -16.27 14.44 -33.73
C GLN A 161 -16.50 14.79 -32.26
N LEU A 162 -16.81 16.06 -31.98
CA LEU A 162 -17.11 16.52 -30.62
C LEU A 162 -18.27 15.72 -30.01
N GLY A 163 -18.11 15.31 -28.75
CA GLY A 163 -19.08 14.47 -28.04
C GLY A 163 -18.92 12.96 -28.27
N GLY A 164 -18.04 12.54 -29.18
CA GLY A 164 -17.70 11.13 -29.39
C GLY A 164 -16.66 10.59 -28.41
N GLU A 165 -16.30 9.32 -28.60
CA GLU A 165 -15.23 8.64 -27.83
C GLU A 165 -14.21 7.99 -28.77
N ARG A 166 -12.92 8.20 -28.49
CA ARG A 166 -11.79 7.42 -29.02
C ARG A 166 -10.64 7.52 -28.04
N LEU A 167 -10.31 6.42 -27.37
CA LEU A 167 -9.19 6.34 -26.44
C LEU A 167 -7.87 6.30 -27.21
N VAL A 168 -6.98 7.21 -26.90
CA VAL A 168 -5.61 7.28 -27.44
C VAL A 168 -4.64 7.12 -26.27
N ALA A 169 -3.63 6.27 -26.45
CA ALA A 169 -2.60 6.02 -25.43
C ALA A 169 -1.91 7.33 -25.02
N TYR A 170 -1.82 7.56 -23.70
CA TYR A 170 -1.08 8.68 -23.14
C TYR A 170 0.41 8.31 -23.01
N PRO A 171 1.35 9.11 -23.55
CA PRO A 171 2.77 8.73 -23.57
C PRO A 171 3.45 8.62 -22.21
N HIS A 172 2.89 9.21 -21.16
CA HIS A 172 3.50 9.24 -19.82
C HIS A 172 2.47 8.83 -18.77
N PRO A 173 2.07 7.56 -18.73
CA PRO A 173 0.99 7.14 -17.87
C PRO A 173 1.32 7.37 -16.40
N GLN A 174 0.27 7.58 -15.61
CA GLN A 174 0.35 7.91 -14.19
C GLN A 174 -0.68 7.09 -13.43
N VAL A 175 -0.35 6.72 -12.19
CA VAL A 175 -1.28 6.17 -11.22
C VAL A 175 -1.41 7.14 -10.05
N ILE A 176 -2.63 7.50 -9.69
CA ILE A 176 -2.96 8.38 -8.57
C ILE A 176 -3.72 7.56 -7.52
N PHE A 177 -3.20 7.54 -6.31
CA PHE A 177 -3.75 6.85 -5.15
C PHE A 177 -4.38 7.89 -4.22
N GLN A 178 -5.71 7.90 -4.11
CA GLN A 178 -6.46 8.92 -3.38
C GLN A 178 -7.13 8.31 -2.16
N TYR A 179 -6.71 8.71 -0.97
CA TYR A 179 -7.36 8.32 0.28
C TYR A 179 -8.51 9.27 0.59
N HIS A 180 -9.64 8.69 0.98
CA HIS A 180 -10.84 9.39 1.37
C HIS A 180 -11.27 8.96 2.77
N GLU A 181 -11.77 9.92 3.54
CA GLU A 181 -12.46 9.62 4.79
C GLU A 181 -13.77 8.89 4.48
N GLY A 182 -14.00 7.75 5.15
CA GLY A 182 -15.02 6.78 4.77
C GLY A 182 -16.46 7.18 5.04
N ARG A 183 -16.73 8.17 5.91
CA ARG A 183 -18.09 8.64 6.21
C ARG A 183 -18.54 9.79 5.32
N THR A 184 -17.59 10.62 4.90
CA THR A 184 -17.85 11.88 4.18
C THR A 184 -17.43 11.82 2.72
N GLY A 185 -16.57 10.87 2.35
CA GLY A 185 -15.95 10.82 1.02
C GLY A 185 -14.94 11.94 0.78
N LYS A 186 -14.61 12.75 1.79
CA LYS A 186 -13.64 13.84 1.67
C LYS A 186 -12.25 13.25 1.43
N MET A 187 -11.59 13.66 0.35
CA MET A 187 -10.20 13.31 0.10
C MET A 187 -9.29 13.87 1.21
N VAL A 188 -8.45 13.03 1.78
CA VAL A 188 -7.52 13.38 2.87
C VAL A 188 -6.05 13.34 2.44
N TYR A 189 -5.73 12.54 1.42
CA TYR A 189 -4.38 12.44 0.86
C TYR A 189 -4.42 11.94 -0.58
N ALA A 190 -3.44 12.32 -1.39
CA ALA A 190 -3.23 11.73 -2.70
C ALA A 190 -1.73 11.53 -2.96
N GLU A 191 -1.36 10.35 -3.43
CA GLU A 191 -0.01 10.04 -3.92
C GLU A 191 -0.07 9.84 -5.43
N SER A 192 0.93 10.32 -6.16
CA SER A 192 0.99 10.22 -7.60
C SER A 192 2.31 9.61 -8.02
N VAL A 193 2.25 8.46 -8.70
CA VAL A 193 3.42 7.82 -9.30
C VAL A 193 3.33 7.94 -10.82
N VAL A 194 4.32 8.62 -11.40
CA VAL A 194 4.41 8.87 -12.85
C VAL A 194 5.61 8.09 -13.39
N LEU A 195 5.47 7.47 -14.56
CA LEU A 195 6.64 6.88 -15.23
C LEU A 195 7.66 7.97 -15.60
N PRO A 196 8.98 7.66 -15.53
CA PRO A 196 10.01 8.54 -16.06
C PRO A 196 9.72 8.95 -17.51
N ARG A 197 10.11 10.18 -17.86
CA ARG A 197 10.02 10.68 -19.24
C ARG A 197 11.16 10.20 -20.10
#